data_AF-A0AAW6PVZ3-F1
#
_entry.id   AF-A0AAW6PVZ3-F1
#
_cell.length_a   1.000
_cell.length_b   1.000
_cell.length_c   1.000
_cell.angle_alpha   90.00
_cell.angle_beta   90.00
_cell.angle_gamma   90.00
#
_symmetry.space_group_name_H-M   'P 1'
#
loop_
_entity.id
_entity.type
_entity.pdbx_description
1 polymer ?
#
loop_
_entity_poly.entity_id
_entity_poly.type
_entity_poly.pdbx_seq_one_letter_code
_entity_poly.pdbx_strand_id
1 'polypeptide(L)'
;MERLLSFPTPLPDETLYSLAVRYHRTLCNDSYRRTSAELFGFYSRTCGSIFPCGIDALVQRLWGLFTAEELIEENTLLPIYRPFASEHAFTAVVSGMEGNWGTGIKLRLGLTASGFLKHASFRYCKDCVLADNLNHGVAYWHRIHMLPGVCACPLHERWLMTQVSDGAGDWRRMLLPAEGIGTPISECSGFGPAVEVAKLQQWGLANPDQVKILIERGFIRHCLEEQGLIRRARLCEQSIAKQMMLQLALCPPVGEFAELVKSSDWIIRLLRPRGKIVQPFSYFFFLWLMQKNLDSIRSFIHSELTLAASFKKVTKKTDYVPPSQSIRDHRIAYLKDTKIRCHDRTGYFWLYRNDRNWLIKNLRGLKNSSSSHSRVDWALRDYVFTNSILKTSDDLLTTELKPIKVTRSSLARAIQNGFMMLRCISKLPHSAQVLSRVVESEHDFQIRKLTWAVRTLPYPMSLQPSLVVRQAGIRLRKFEDSELTDIIQASRPVVDIS
;
A
#
# COMPACT_ATOMS: atom_id res chain seq x y z
N MET A 1 9.78 14.56 32.03
CA MET A 1 10.35 13.47 31.20
C MET A 1 11.84 13.45 31.43
N GLU A 2 12.43 12.27 31.60
CA GLU A 2 13.88 12.14 31.76
C GLU A 2 14.59 12.45 30.43
N ARG A 3 15.72 13.15 30.53
CA ARG A 3 16.57 13.53 29.39
C ARG A 3 17.36 12.31 28.90
N LEU A 4 17.47 12.14 27.58
CA LEU A 4 18.37 11.14 27.00
C LEU A 4 19.81 11.67 27.07
N LEU A 5 20.67 11.02 27.86
CA LEU A 5 22.05 11.45 28.07
C LEU A 5 23.04 10.99 26.98
N SER A 6 22.73 9.88 26.29
CA SER A 6 23.65 9.21 25.35
C SER A 6 22.99 8.91 23.99
N PHE A 7 22.30 9.89 23.40
CA PHE A 7 21.74 9.72 22.05
C PHE A 7 22.85 9.82 20.98
N PRO A 8 22.91 8.90 20.00
CA PRO A 8 23.95 8.91 18.98
C PRO A 8 23.82 10.12 18.04
N THR A 9 24.96 10.66 17.61
CA THR A 9 25.01 11.66 16.54
C THR A 9 24.66 11.01 15.18
N PRO A 10 23.78 11.61 14.38
CA PRO A 10 23.49 11.20 13.00
C PRO A 10 24.73 11.05 12.13
N LEU A 11 24.83 9.91 11.45
CA LEU A 11 25.82 9.68 10.39
C LEU A 11 25.26 10.06 9.01
N PRO A 12 26.12 10.27 8.00
CA PRO A 12 25.67 10.66 6.66
C PRO A 12 24.71 9.65 6.07
N ASP A 13 23.56 10.11 5.57
CA ASP A 13 22.51 9.24 5.03
C ASP A 13 21.92 8.21 6.02
N GLU A 14 22.06 8.41 7.33
CA GLU A 14 21.55 7.46 8.33
C GLU A 14 20.03 7.59 8.55
N THR A 15 19.33 6.47 8.64
CA THR A 15 17.90 6.43 9.00
C THR A 15 17.66 6.62 10.51
N LEU A 16 16.51 7.17 10.88
CA LEU A 16 16.11 7.31 12.29
C LEU A 16 16.01 5.96 13.01
N TYR A 17 15.63 4.91 12.30
CA TYR A 17 15.65 3.54 12.82
C TYR A 17 17.08 3.11 13.18
N SER A 18 18.07 3.41 12.34
CA SER A 18 19.48 3.13 12.63
C SER A 18 19.96 3.83 13.90
N LEU A 19 19.59 5.11 14.08
CA LEU A 19 19.90 5.85 15.30
C LEU A 19 19.29 5.18 16.53
N ALA A 20 18.04 4.74 16.45
CA ALA A 20 17.40 3.99 17.52
C ALA A 20 18.10 2.64 17.80
N VAL A 21 18.63 1.97 16.78
CA VAL A 21 19.44 0.74 16.95
C VAL A 21 20.78 1.04 17.61
N ARG A 22 21.50 2.08 17.19
CA ARG A 22 22.76 2.48 17.83
C ARG A 22 22.53 2.85 19.29
N TYR A 23 21.49 3.63 19.59
CA TYR A 23 21.08 3.93 20.97
C TYR A 23 20.76 2.67 21.78
N HIS A 24 19.99 1.73 21.21
CA HIS A 24 19.67 0.45 21.83
C HIS A 24 20.93 -0.29 22.29
N ARG A 25 21.96 -0.31 21.44
CA ARG A 25 23.22 -1.00 21.71
C ARG A 25 24.12 -0.27 22.69
N THR A 26 24.24 1.04 22.57
CA THR A 26 25.07 1.85 23.48
C THR A 26 24.64 1.70 24.93
N LEU A 27 23.34 1.53 25.19
CA LEU A 27 22.81 1.31 26.54
C LEU A 27 22.59 -0.17 26.89
N CYS A 28 23.00 -1.10 26.03
CA CYS A 28 22.82 -2.54 26.24
C CYS A 28 21.36 -2.91 26.58
N ASN A 29 20.41 -2.28 25.89
CA ASN A 29 18.99 -2.54 26.11
C ASN A 29 18.66 -3.99 25.74
N ASP A 30 17.90 -4.69 26.58
CA ASP A 30 17.55 -6.10 26.38
C ASP A 30 16.38 -6.33 25.41
N SER A 31 15.63 -5.27 25.10
CA SER A 31 14.41 -5.35 24.33
C SER A 31 14.07 -4.03 23.65
N TYR A 32 13.47 -4.12 22.46
CA TYR A 32 12.93 -2.93 21.80
C TYR A 32 11.84 -2.23 22.64
N ARG A 33 11.08 -2.97 23.46
CA ARG A 33 10.08 -2.36 24.34
C ARG A 33 10.71 -1.35 25.28
N ARG A 34 11.84 -1.71 25.90
CA ARG A 34 12.61 -0.81 26.76
C ARG A 34 13.13 0.39 25.98
N THR A 35 13.81 0.15 24.85
CA THR A 35 14.33 1.23 24.00
C THR A 35 13.25 2.19 23.53
N SER A 36 12.09 1.68 23.11
CA SER A 36 10.96 2.50 22.68
C SER A 36 10.40 3.36 23.81
N ALA A 37 10.31 2.82 25.03
CA ALA A 37 9.85 3.56 26.19
C ALA A 37 10.84 4.68 26.57
N GLU A 38 12.14 4.43 26.48
CA GLU A 38 13.18 5.44 26.69
C GLU A 38 13.15 6.53 25.60
N LEU A 39 13.14 6.13 24.32
CA LEU A 39 13.20 7.06 23.19
C LEU A 39 11.92 7.89 23.02
N PHE A 40 10.74 7.29 23.17
CA PHE A 40 9.46 7.94 22.84
C PHE A 40 8.55 8.15 24.05
N GLY A 41 8.82 7.51 25.19
CA GLY A 41 7.90 7.50 26.34
C GLY A 41 6.76 6.51 26.25
N PHE A 42 6.66 5.78 25.14
CA PHE A 42 5.60 4.81 24.88
C PHE A 42 6.10 3.74 23.93
N TYR A 43 5.32 2.67 23.79
CA TYR A 43 5.61 1.62 22.82
C TYR A 43 5.20 2.03 21.40
N SER A 44 6.16 2.46 20.59
CA SER A 44 5.96 2.80 19.18
C SER A 44 5.91 1.54 18.33
N ARG A 45 4.92 1.44 17.43
CA ARG A 45 4.81 0.34 16.45
C ARG A 45 5.41 0.69 15.10
N THR A 46 5.97 1.88 14.96
CA THR A 46 6.43 2.44 13.67
C THR A 46 7.91 2.78 13.65
N CYS A 47 8.69 2.54 14.71
CA CYS A 47 10.12 2.88 14.72
C CYS A 47 10.90 2.27 13.53
N GLY A 48 10.69 0.99 13.20
CA GLY A 48 11.29 0.38 12.00
C GLY A 48 10.53 0.62 10.68
N SER A 49 9.57 1.56 10.65
CA SER A 49 8.88 1.95 9.41
C SER A 49 9.74 2.94 8.63
N ILE A 50 9.59 2.96 7.30
CA ILE A 50 10.13 4.02 6.43
C ILE A 50 9.59 5.42 6.77
N PHE A 51 8.48 5.50 7.52
CA PHE A 51 7.95 6.71 8.14
C PHE A 51 7.72 6.43 9.63
N PRO A 52 8.72 6.65 10.49
CA PRO A 52 8.58 6.50 11.92
C PRO A 52 7.66 7.57 12.49
N CYS A 53 7.05 7.28 13.65
CA CYS A 53 6.15 8.21 14.35
C CYS A 53 6.58 8.37 15.81
N GLY A 54 6.16 9.46 16.44
CA GLY A 54 6.53 9.84 17.79
C GLY A 54 7.75 10.75 17.84
N ILE A 55 8.05 11.46 16.74
CA ILE A 55 9.26 12.27 16.62
C ILE A 55 9.25 13.43 17.62
N ASP A 56 8.10 14.05 17.88
CA ASP A 56 8.01 15.11 18.90
C ASP A 56 8.38 14.58 20.29
N ALA A 57 7.93 13.37 20.61
CA ALA A 57 8.21 12.76 21.90
C ALA A 57 9.70 12.41 22.06
N LEU A 58 10.39 12.10 20.96
CA LEU A 58 11.84 11.92 20.93
C LEU A 58 12.56 13.26 21.13
N VAL A 59 12.22 14.27 20.33
CA VAL A 59 12.80 15.62 20.39
C VAL A 59 12.67 16.24 21.78
N GLN A 60 11.50 16.09 22.42
CA GLN A 60 11.26 16.54 23.79
C GLN A 60 12.21 15.92 24.82
N ARG A 61 12.75 14.72 24.58
CA ARG A 61 13.74 14.07 25.46
C ARG A 61 15.18 14.40 25.09
N LEU A 62 15.41 14.84 23.86
CA LEU A 62 16.70 15.33 23.37
C LEU A 62 16.97 16.78 23.76
N TRP A 63 15.99 17.48 24.35
CA TRP A 63 16.13 18.83 24.94
C TRP A 63 16.72 19.85 23.96
N GLY A 64 16.24 19.84 22.71
CA GLY A 64 16.62 20.83 21.70
C GLY A 64 17.93 20.54 20.95
N LEU A 65 18.52 19.34 21.10
CA LEU A 65 19.65 18.92 20.25
C LEU A 65 19.27 18.81 18.77
N PHE A 66 18.02 18.44 18.49
CA PHE A 66 17.46 18.34 17.14
C PHE A 66 16.00 18.79 17.18
N THR A 67 15.52 19.35 16.07
CA THR A 67 14.10 19.60 15.85
C THR A 67 13.43 18.40 15.17
N ALA A 68 12.09 18.35 15.23
CA ALA A 68 11.35 17.29 14.53
C ALA A 68 11.51 17.42 13.01
N GLU A 69 11.54 18.65 12.50
CA GLU A 69 11.77 18.95 11.08
C GLU A 69 13.14 18.45 10.61
N GLU A 70 14.22 18.73 11.36
CA GLU A 70 15.57 18.26 11.02
C GLU A 70 15.65 16.73 10.98
N LEU A 71 15.08 16.03 11.96
CA LEU A 71 15.08 14.56 11.96
C LEU A 71 14.24 13.97 10.84
N ILE A 72 13.12 14.62 10.49
CA ILE A 72 12.28 14.20 9.36
C ILE A 72 13.04 14.40 8.04
N GLU A 73 13.72 15.53 7.88
CA GLU A 73 14.45 15.85 6.66
C GLU A 73 15.69 14.96 6.49
N GLU A 74 16.49 14.83 7.54
CA GLU A 74 17.82 14.23 7.45
C GLU A 74 17.85 12.74 7.78
N ASN A 75 16.83 12.20 8.45
CA ASN A 75 16.84 10.81 8.90
C ASN A 75 15.61 9.99 8.47
N THR A 76 14.78 10.51 7.56
CA THR A 76 13.64 9.74 7.01
C THR A 76 13.60 9.74 5.50
N LEU A 77 12.70 8.94 4.93
CA LEU A 77 12.47 8.90 3.50
C LEU A 77 11.37 9.89 3.06
N LEU A 78 10.78 10.68 3.97
CA LEU A 78 9.69 11.59 3.62
C LEU A 78 10.06 12.65 2.56
N PRO A 79 11.27 13.25 2.55
CA PRO A 79 11.58 14.35 1.63
C PRO A 79 11.38 14.01 0.16
N ILE A 80 11.72 12.78 -0.27
CA ILE A 80 11.54 12.35 -1.66
C ILE A 80 10.07 12.34 -2.11
N TYR A 81 9.10 12.30 -1.18
CA TYR A 81 7.67 12.34 -1.50
C TYR A 81 7.12 13.77 -1.60
N ARG A 82 7.82 14.78 -1.05
CA ARG A 82 7.40 16.18 -1.06
C ARG A 82 6.98 16.69 -2.45
N PRO A 83 7.73 16.42 -3.54
CA PRO A 83 7.39 16.93 -4.88
C PRO A 83 6.13 16.32 -5.47
N PHE A 84 5.68 15.17 -4.95
CA PHE A 84 4.60 14.35 -5.52
C PHE A 84 3.32 14.41 -4.69
N ALA A 85 3.37 15.00 -3.50
CA ALA A 85 2.23 15.20 -2.61
C ALA A 85 1.67 16.63 -2.76
N SER A 86 0.37 16.80 -2.48
CA SER A 86 -0.17 18.15 -2.26
C SER A 86 0.31 18.68 -0.91
N GLU A 87 0.42 20.00 -0.78
CA GLU A 87 0.83 20.66 0.46
C GLU A 87 0.03 20.13 1.66
N HIS A 88 -1.30 20.13 1.54
CA HIS A 88 -2.19 19.60 2.59
C HIS A 88 -1.93 18.13 2.95
N ALA A 89 -1.66 17.27 1.95
CA ALA A 89 -1.37 15.87 2.21
C ALA A 89 -0.01 15.70 2.88
N PHE A 90 0.99 16.48 2.47
CA PHE A 90 2.34 16.45 3.02
C PHE A 90 2.37 16.93 4.47
N THR A 91 1.76 18.09 4.78
CA THR A 91 1.64 18.61 6.16
C THR A 91 0.92 17.63 7.07
N ALA A 92 -0.14 16.98 6.58
CA ALA A 92 -0.86 15.98 7.36
C ALA A 92 -0.02 14.71 7.64
N VAL A 93 0.93 14.38 6.76
CA VAL A 93 1.87 13.27 6.99
C VAL A 93 2.94 13.68 8.02
N VAL A 94 3.51 14.88 7.90
CA VAL A 94 4.47 15.44 8.88
C VAL A 94 3.85 15.44 10.28
N SER A 95 2.65 16.01 10.44
CA SER A 95 1.93 16.03 11.72
C SER A 95 1.63 14.61 12.26
N GLY A 96 1.39 13.64 11.37
CA GLY A 96 1.21 12.24 11.76
C GLY A 96 2.51 11.58 12.28
N MET A 97 3.66 11.96 11.73
CA MET A 97 4.99 11.48 12.14
C MET A 97 5.50 12.15 13.42
N GLU A 98 5.22 13.45 13.58
CA GLU A 98 5.44 14.20 14.83
C GLU A 98 4.71 13.54 16.00
N GLY A 99 3.40 13.26 15.81
CA GLY A 99 2.57 12.54 16.77
C GLY A 99 2.70 11.01 16.74
N ASN A 100 1.80 10.31 17.43
CA ASN A 100 1.76 8.83 17.49
C ASN A 100 0.73 8.22 16.50
N TRP A 101 0.43 8.92 15.40
CA TRP A 101 -0.67 8.58 14.50
C TRP A 101 -0.18 8.03 13.15
N GLY A 102 0.48 6.87 13.18
CA GLY A 102 1.01 6.23 11.96
C GLY A 102 -0.04 5.69 10.98
N THR A 103 -1.31 5.60 11.40
CA THR A 103 -2.39 5.02 10.59
C THR A 103 -2.68 5.89 9.37
N GLY A 104 -2.52 5.33 8.18
CA GLY A 104 -2.89 6.00 6.93
C GLY A 104 -1.79 6.87 6.30
N ILE A 105 -0.61 7.02 6.90
CA ILE A 105 0.53 7.74 6.27
C ILE A 105 0.87 7.13 4.91
N LYS A 106 1.10 5.80 4.87
CA LYS A 106 1.40 5.06 3.64
C LYS A 106 0.25 5.14 2.61
N LEU A 107 -1.00 5.28 3.06
CA LEU A 107 -2.15 5.46 2.18
C LEU A 107 -2.16 6.87 1.58
N ARG A 108 -1.94 7.90 2.40
CA ARG A 108 -1.86 9.31 1.99
C ARG A 108 -0.71 9.57 1.03
N LEU A 109 0.37 8.80 1.10
CA LEU A 109 1.49 8.85 0.15
C LEU A 109 1.32 7.93 -1.07
N GLY A 110 0.17 7.25 -1.21
CA GLY A 110 -0.12 6.36 -2.34
C GLY A 110 0.64 5.03 -2.37
N LEU A 111 1.47 4.74 -1.37
CA LEU A 111 2.26 3.51 -1.30
C LEU A 111 1.40 2.25 -1.21
N THR A 112 0.28 2.29 -0.49
CA THR A 112 -0.63 1.14 -0.40
C THR A 112 -1.23 0.76 -1.76
N ALA A 113 -1.51 1.75 -2.61
CA ALA A 113 -2.06 1.54 -3.95
C ALA A 113 -0.99 1.25 -5.02
N SER A 114 0.29 1.43 -4.71
CA SER A 114 1.41 1.24 -5.63
C SER A 114 1.75 -0.22 -5.89
N GLY A 115 1.48 -1.11 -4.93
CA GLY A 115 1.93 -2.50 -4.96
C GLY A 115 3.38 -2.72 -4.50
N PHE A 116 4.13 -1.68 -4.14
CA PHE A 116 5.54 -1.78 -3.75
C PHE A 116 5.76 -2.31 -2.32
N LEU A 117 4.80 -2.11 -1.42
CA LEU A 117 4.96 -2.47 0.00
C LEU A 117 5.25 -3.96 0.26
N LYS A 118 4.88 -4.85 -0.67
CA LYS A 118 5.18 -6.29 -0.56
C LYS A 118 6.67 -6.63 -0.76
N HIS A 119 7.42 -5.70 -1.34
CA HIS A 119 8.86 -5.82 -1.61
C HIS A 119 9.71 -5.02 -0.61
N ALA A 120 9.07 -4.28 0.30
CA ALA A 120 9.76 -3.49 1.31
C ALA A 120 10.53 -4.41 2.27
N SER A 121 11.85 -4.21 2.34
CA SER A 121 12.75 -4.99 3.17
C SER A 121 13.90 -4.14 3.68
N PHE A 122 14.57 -4.58 4.74
CA PHE A 122 15.82 -3.97 5.18
C PHE A 122 16.95 -4.41 4.25
N ARG A 123 17.46 -3.47 3.46
CA ARG A 123 18.49 -3.72 2.45
C ARG A 123 19.79 -3.04 2.84
N TYR A 124 20.92 -3.67 2.51
CA TYR A 124 22.25 -3.10 2.75
C TYR A 124 23.24 -3.52 1.67
N CYS A 125 24.32 -2.76 1.53
CA CYS A 125 25.44 -3.11 0.66
C CYS A 125 26.60 -3.63 1.52
N LYS A 126 27.21 -4.77 1.15
CA LYS A 126 28.37 -5.33 1.88
C LYS A 126 29.54 -4.35 1.92
N ASP A 127 29.78 -3.59 0.85
CA ASP A 127 30.88 -2.64 0.80
C ASP A 127 30.58 -1.37 1.60
N CYS A 128 29.32 -0.91 1.63
CA CYS A 128 28.94 0.15 2.58
C CYS A 128 29.20 -0.32 4.01
N VAL A 129 28.84 -1.54 4.37
CA VAL A 129 29.13 -2.07 5.72
C VAL A 129 30.63 -2.04 6.05
N LEU A 130 31.49 -2.44 5.11
CA LEU A 130 32.94 -2.37 5.29
C LEU A 130 33.43 -0.93 5.42
N ALA A 131 32.98 -0.03 4.55
CA ALA A 131 33.36 1.38 4.56
C ALA A 131 32.87 2.09 5.83
N ASP A 132 31.65 1.83 6.28
CA ASP A 132 31.05 2.42 7.48
C ASP A 132 31.83 1.98 8.74
N ASN A 133 32.16 0.70 8.85
CA ASN A 133 32.98 0.19 9.94
C ASN A 133 34.37 0.82 9.95
N LEU A 134 34.98 1.03 8.78
CA LEU A 134 36.30 1.66 8.67
C LEU A 134 36.26 3.15 9.03
N ASN A 135 35.27 3.89 8.52
CA ASN A 135 35.22 5.35 8.60
C ASN A 135 34.53 5.87 9.87
N HIS A 136 33.58 5.11 10.41
CA HIS A 136 32.72 5.53 11.53
C HIS A 136 32.76 4.55 12.71
N GLY A 137 33.45 3.42 12.58
CA GLY A 137 33.52 2.38 13.61
C GLY A 137 32.25 1.53 13.75
N VAL A 138 31.21 1.81 12.96
CA VAL A 138 29.93 1.11 13.04
C VAL A 138 29.17 1.19 11.72
N ALA A 139 28.69 0.05 11.23
CA ALA A 139 27.77 -0.01 10.09
C ALA A 139 26.38 0.45 10.47
N TYR A 140 25.69 1.15 9.57
CA TYR A 140 24.39 1.76 9.85
C TYR A 140 23.42 1.66 8.67
N TRP A 141 22.11 1.78 8.93
CA TRP A 141 21.11 1.69 7.86
C TRP A 141 21.03 3.00 7.08
N HIS A 142 21.54 2.98 5.85
CA HIS A 142 21.47 4.09 4.90
C HIS A 142 20.05 4.31 4.37
N ARG A 143 19.59 5.56 4.26
CA ARG A 143 18.27 5.94 3.75
C ARG A 143 18.10 5.47 2.31
N ILE A 144 19.11 5.65 1.47
CA ILE A 144 19.04 5.29 0.05
C ILE A 144 18.69 3.81 -0.17
N HIS A 145 19.22 2.91 0.66
CA HIS A 145 18.94 1.47 0.55
C HIS A 145 17.52 1.10 0.96
N MET A 146 16.80 1.97 1.69
CA MET A 146 15.41 1.74 2.14
C MET A 146 14.36 2.25 1.17
N LEU A 147 14.75 2.95 0.10
CA LEU A 147 13.81 3.51 -0.86
C LEU A 147 13.18 2.41 -1.74
N PRO A 148 11.87 2.50 -2.05
CA PRO A 148 11.24 1.60 -3.01
C PRO A 148 11.98 1.58 -4.36
N GLY A 149 12.25 0.39 -4.87
CA GLY A 149 12.91 0.20 -6.16
C GLY A 149 14.41 0.47 -6.16
N VAL A 150 15.03 0.76 -5.01
CA VAL A 150 16.49 0.71 -4.89
C VAL A 150 16.90 -0.74 -4.62
N CYS A 151 17.25 -1.45 -5.68
CA CYS A 151 17.71 -2.84 -5.63
C CYS A 151 19.23 -2.98 -5.70
N ALA A 152 19.93 -1.94 -6.18
CA ALA A 152 21.38 -1.89 -6.27
C ALA A 152 21.92 -0.66 -5.52
N CYS A 153 23.12 -0.77 -4.97
CA CYS A 153 23.81 0.33 -4.33
C CYS A 153 24.27 1.36 -5.38
N PRO A 154 23.91 2.64 -5.26
CA PRO A 154 24.36 3.66 -6.20
C PRO A 154 25.84 4.05 -5.99
N LEU A 155 26.42 3.72 -4.83
CA LEU A 155 27.82 4.00 -4.50
C LEU A 155 28.78 2.90 -4.99
N HIS A 156 28.45 1.63 -4.72
CA HIS A 156 29.31 0.47 -5.00
C HIS A 156 28.83 -0.39 -6.18
N GLU A 157 27.82 0.10 -6.91
CA GLU A 157 27.29 -0.45 -8.16
C GLU A 157 27.08 -1.98 -8.14
N ARG A 158 26.31 -2.46 -7.16
CA ARG A 158 26.04 -3.89 -6.99
C ARG A 158 24.70 -4.17 -6.35
N TRP A 159 24.21 -5.39 -6.48
CA TRP A 159 23.00 -5.83 -5.80
C TRP A 159 23.09 -5.65 -4.29
N LEU A 160 22.02 -5.13 -3.71
CA LEU A 160 21.90 -5.06 -2.26
C LEU A 160 21.58 -6.45 -1.70
N MET A 161 21.97 -6.64 -0.46
CA MET A 161 21.57 -7.76 0.38
C MET A 161 20.26 -7.41 1.08
N THR A 162 19.30 -8.31 1.10
CA THR A 162 18.14 -8.25 1.98
C THR A 162 18.44 -8.99 3.27
N GLN A 163 18.23 -8.35 4.41
CA GLN A 163 18.28 -9.04 5.69
C GLN A 163 17.02 -9.91 5.85
N VAL A 164 17.20 -11.22 5.73
CA VAL A 164 16.17 -12.23 5.96
C VAL A 164 16.10 -12.55 7.45
N SER A 165 14.92 -12.88 7.93
CA SER A 165 14.75 -13.36 9.29
C SER A 165 13.90 -14.62 9.27
N ASP A 166 14.40 -15.68 9.90
CA ASP A 166 13.72 -16.97 10.04
C ASP A 166 12.44 -16.81 10.88
N GLY A 167 11.32 -16.55 10.22
CA GLY A 167 9.98 -16.54 10.82
C GLY A 167 9.54 -15.24 11.50
N ALA A 168 10.40 -14.22 11.59
CA ALA A 168 9.98 -12.85 11.92
C ALA A 168 11.03 -11.82 11.48
N GLY A 169 10.79 -11.17 10.34
CA GLY A 169 11.47 -9.94 9.87
C GLY A 169 11.17 -8.74 10.78
N ASP A 170 11.33 -8.95 12.08
CA ASP A 170 10.92 -8.03 13.11
C ASP A 170 12.08 -7.10 13.42
N TRP A 171 12.03 -5.91 12.82
CA TRP A 171 12.90 -4.77 13.13
C TRP A 171 13.01 -4.49 14.64
N ARG A 172 12.10 -5.01 15.48
CA ARG A 172 12.20 -4.96 16.94
C ARG A 172 13.38 -5.76 17.52
N ARG A 173 14.09 -6.55 16.72
CA ARG A 173 15.38 -7.14 17.11
C ARG A 173 16.53 -6.13 17.13
N MET A 174 16.32 -4.92 16.61
CA MET A 174 17.29 -3.82 16.66
C MET A 174 18.68 -4.23 16.15
N LEU A 175 18.72 -4.90 15.00
CA LEU A 175 19.96 -5.33 14.36
C LEU A 175 20.50 -4.24 13.43
N LEU A 176 21.83 -4.08 13.42
CA LEU A 176 22.54 -3.29 12.40
C LEU A 176 22.65 -4.09 11.09
N PRO A 177 23.03 -3.44 9.98
CA PRO A 177 23.28 -4.14 8.71
C PRO A 177 24.28 -5.29 8.88
N ALA A 178 24.04 -6.38 8.15
CA ALA A 178 24.89 -7.58 8.12
C ALA A 178 25.00 -8.39 9.43
N GLU A 179 24.25 -8.04 10.48
CA GLU A 179 24.19 -8.86 11.71
C GLU A 179 23.18 -10.00 11.64
N GLY A 180 22.21 -9.91 10.73
CA GLY A 180 21.30 -11.01 10.40
C GLY A 180 21.74 -11.78 9.15
N ILE A 181 21.01 -12.86 8.85
CA ILE A 181 21.20 -13.62 7.61
C ILE A 181 20.86 -12.71 6.42
N GLY A 182 21.82 -12.48 5.53
CA GLY A 182 21.62 -11.68 4.32
C GLY A 182 21.52 -12.55 3.07
N THR A 183 20.49 -12.35 2.26
CA THR A 183 20.39 -12.94 0.92
C THR A 183 20.50 -11.85 -0.15
N PRO A 184 21.21 -12.08 -1.27
CA PRO A 184 21.26 -11.09 -2.35
C PRO A 184 19.85 -10.89 -2.94
N ILE A 185 19.51 -9.65 -3.30
CA ILE A 185 18.24 -9.34 -3.97
C ILE A 185 18.15 -10.02 -5.34
N SER A 186 19.28 -10.13 -6.03
CA SER A 186 19.43 -10.84 -7.30
C SER A 186 20.89 -11.23 -7.49
N GLU A 187 21.09 -12.26 -8.31
CA GLU A 187 22.41 -12.69 -8.79
C GLU A 187 22.58 -12.44 -10.30
N CYS A 188 21.59 -11.79 -10.96
CA CYS A 188 21.63 -11.54 -12.39
C CYS A 188 22.70 -10.51 -12.78
N SER A 189 23.37 -10.71 -13.91
CA SER A 189 24.45 -9.85 -14.42
C SER A 189 24.00 -8.50 -15.02
N GLY A 190 22.84 -7.97 -14.63
CA GLY A 190 22.18 -6.81 -15.25
C GLY A 190 21.71 -5.73 -14.28
N PHE A 191 22.59 -5.23 -13.41
CA PHE A 191 22.25 -4.22 -12.39
C PHE A 191 22.31 -2.77 -12.89
N GLY A 192 22.84 -2.49 -14.09
CA GLY A 192 22.99 -1.13 -14.63
C GLY A 192 21.74 -0.26 -14.52
N PRO A 193 20.56 -0.72 -15.00
CA PRO A 193 19.30 0.01 -14.82
C PRO A 193 18.96 0.31 -13.35
N ALA A 194 19.19 -0.66 -12.47
CA ALA A 194 18.90 -0.51 -11.04
C ALA A 194 19.83 0.50 -10.37
N VAL A 195 21.11 0.54 -10.76
CA VAL A 195 22.10 1.52 -10.26
C VAL A 195 21.74 2.93 -10.71
N GLU A 196 21.43 3.14 -11.99
CA GLU A 196 21.12 4.47 -12.51
C GLU A 196 19.82 5.03 -11.90
N VAL A 197 18.80 4.19 -11.75
CA VAL A 197 17.57 4.59 -11.04
C VAL A 197 17.85 4.88 -9.56
N ALA A 198 18.74 4.13 -8.91
CA ALA A 198 19.15 4.40 -7.54
C ALA A 198 19.89 5.75 -7.42
N LYS A 199 20.78 6.09 -8.35
CA LYS A 199 21.48 7.39 -8.39
C LYS A 199 20.48 8.55 -8.56
N LEU A 200 19.49 8.39 -9.45
CA LEU A 200 18.41 9.36 -9.63
C LEU A 200 17.56 9.54 -8.36
N GLN A 201 17.20 8.44 -7.69
CA GLN A 201 16.46 8.49 -6.42
C GLN A 201 17.28 9.10 -5.29
N GLN A 202 18.60 8.82 -5.22
CA GLN A 202 19.51 9.42 -4.25
C GLN A 202 19.57 10.94 -4.40
N TRP A 203 19.75 11.43 -5.64
CA TRP A 203 19.70 12.86 -5.91
C TRP A 203 18.34 13.47 -5.56
N GLY A 204 17.24 12.78 -5.89
CA GLY A 204 15.89 13.25 -5.60
C GLY A 204 15.56 13.32 -4.11
N LEU A 205 16.10 12.39 -3.31
CA LEU A 205 15.99 12.42 -1.85
C LEU A 205 16.77 13.61 -1.26
N ALA A 206 17.96 13.89 -1.79
CA ALA A 206 18.81 14.99 -1.32
C ALA A 206 18.38 16.38 -1.82
N ASN A 207 17.57 16.46 -2.90
CA ASN A 207 17.19 17.71 -3.55
C ASN A 207 15.69 17.79 -3.86
N PRO A 208 14.80 17.62 -2.88
CA PRO A 208 13.35 17.59 -3.12
C PRO A 208 12.83 18.88 -3.77
N ASP A 209 13.35 20.04 -3.40
CA ASP A 209 12.91 21.32 -4.00
C ASP A 209 13.32 21.44 -5.48
N GLN A 210 14.49 20.92 -5.84
CA GLN A 210 14.90 20.87 -7.25
C GLN A 210 14.01 19.93 -8.06
N VAL A 211 13.61 18.79 -7.49
CA VAL A 211 12.64 17.87 -8.11
C VAL A 211 11.27 18.55 -8.26
N LYS A 212 10.83 19.32 -7.25
CA LYS A 212 9.57 20.10 -7.32
C LYS A 212 9.62 21.10 -8.48
N ILE A 213 10.70 21.86 -8.61
CA ILE A 213 10.94 22.78 -9.74
C ILE A 213 10.92 22.02 -11.07
N LEU A 214 11.58 20.85 -11.14
CA LEU A 214 11.64 20.01 -12.34
C LEU A 214 10.24 19.58 -12.81
N ILE A 215 9.37 19.19 -11.86
CA ILE A 215 7.98 18.80 -12.12
C ILE A 215 7.16 20.01 -12.57
N GLU A 216 7.26 21.14 -11.85
CA GLU A 216 6.51 22.37 -12.13
C GLU A 216 6.87 22.98 -13.49
N ARG A 217 8.15 22.91 -13.89
CA ARG A 217 8.64 23.34 -15.21
C ARG A 217 8.29 22.37 -16.34
N GLY A 218 7.70 21.22 -16.03
CA GLY A 218 7.23 20.26 -17.03
C GLY A 218 8.34 19.49 -17.73
N PHE A 219 9.42 19.14 -17.04
CA PHE A 219 10.58 18.45 -17.62
C PHE A 219 10.23 17.17 -18.38
N ILE A 220 9.33 16.34 -17.84
CA ILE A 220 8.84 15.14 -18.54
C ILE A 220 8.25 15.47 -19.90
N ARG A 221 7.48 16.57 -19.97
CA ARG A 221 6.87 17.01 -21.24
C ARG A 221 7.93 17.47 -22.21
N HIS A 222 8.91 18.25 -21.75
CA HIS A 222 10.05 18.65 -22.56
C HIS A 222 10.79 17.42 -23.13
N CYS A 223 11.08 16.41 -22.30
CA CYS A 223 11.70 15.16 -22.76
C CYS A 223 10.87 14.43 -23.82
N LEU A 224 9.54 14.41 -23.66
CA LEU A 224 8.63 13.80 -24.64
C LEU A 224 8.55 14.58 -25.95
N GLU A 225 8.66 15.92 -25.90
CA GLU A 225 8.72 16.78 -27.09
C GLU A 225 10.03 16.59 -27.86
N GLU A 226 11.18 16.53 -27.15
CA GLU A 226 12.49 16.22 -27.75
C GLU A 226 12.51 14.88 -28.48
N GLN A 227 11.84 13.87 -27.94
CA GLN A 227 11.76 12.53 -28.55
C GLN A 227 10.62 12.40 -29.58
N GLY A 228 9.90 13.48 -29.90
CA GLY A 228 8.80 13.46 -30.87
C GLY A 228 7.58 12.62 -30.46
N LEU A 229 7.42 12.35 -29.16
CA LEU A 229 6.35 11.54 -28.57
C LEU A 229 5.07 12.37 -28.28
N ILE A 230 5.13 13.68 -28.52
CA ILE A 230 3.97 14.58 -28.52
C ILE A 230 3.76 15.10 -29.94
N ARG A 231 2.56 14.84 -30.49
CA ARG A 231 2.13 15.38 -31.80
C ARG A 231 0.90 16.26 -31.62
N ARG A 232 0.96 17.51 -32.11
CA ARG A 232 -0.15 18.48 -32.02
C ARG A 232 -0.72 18.59 -30.59
N ALA A 233 0.15 18.71 -29.59
CA ALA A 233 -0.17 18.74 -28.16
C ALA A 233 -0.90 17.51 -27.59
N ARG A 234 -0.90 16.38 -28.31
CA ARG A 234 -1.43 15.08 -27.85
C ARG A 234 -0.30 14.08 -27.65
N LEU A 235 -0.39 13.31 -26.57
CA LEU A 235 0.51 12.20 -26.30
C LEU A 235 0.26 11.07 -27.29
N CYS A 236 1.31 10.60 -27.94
CA CYS A 236 1.26 9.41 -28.78
C CYS A 236 1.39 8.16 -27.90
N GLU A 237 0.31 7.79 -27.20
CA GLU A 237 0.30 6.69 -26.20
C GLU A 237 0.85 5.37 -26.77
N GLN A 238 0.52 5.04 -28.02
CA GLN A 238 1.02 3.83 -28.70
C GLN A 238 2.53 3.87 -28.94
N SER A 239 3.06 5.02 -29.38
CA SER A 239 4.50 5.20 -29.62
C SER A 239 5.29 5.17 -28.31
N ILE A 240 4.76 5.82 -27.27
CA ILE A 240 5.35 5.79 -25.92
C ILE A 240 5.39 4.35 -25.42
N ALA A 241 4.26 3.62 -25.46
CA ALA A 241 4.22 2.24 -25.02
C ALA A 241 5.23 1.37 -25.81
N LYS A 242 5.27 1.48 -27.14
CA LYS A 242 6.18 0.69 -27.98
C LYS A 242 7.66 0.97 -27.64
N GLN A 243 8.06 2.23 -27.55
CA GLN A 243 9.43 2.61 -27.25
C GLN A 243 9.85 2.17 -25.84
N MET A 244 8.97 2.39 -24.86
CA MET A 244 9.28 2.11 -23.46
C MET A 244 9.27 0.59 -23.17
N MET A 245 8.41 -0.19 -23.84
CA MET A 245 8.38 -1.65 -23.67
C MET A 245 9.69 -2.33 -24.08
N LEU A 246 10.40 -1.79 -25.09
CA LEU A 246 11.72 -2.31 -25.47
C LEU A 246 12.74 -2.14 -24.34
N GLN A 247 12.72 -0.99 -23.65
CA GLN A 247 13.62 -0.76 -22.52
C GLN A 247 13.19 -1.51 -21.27
N LEU A 248 11.88 -1.62 -21.01
CA LEU A 248 11.35 -2.41 -19.89
C LEU A 248 11.77 -3.89 -19.99
N ALA A 249 11.85 -4.45 -21.21
CA ALA A 249 12.28 -5.83 -21.43
C ALA A 249 13.76 -6.08 -21.03
N LEU A 250 14.58 -5.02 -21.00
CA LEU A 250 15.99 -5.10 -20.57
C LEU A 250 16.15 -4.95 -19.05
N CYS A 251 15.08 -4.59 -18.33
CA CYS A 251 15.14 -4.39 -16.90
C CYS A 251 15.05 -5.71 -16.12
N PRO A 252 15.83 -5.85 -15.03
CA PRO A 252 15.76 -7.02 -14.17
C PRO A 252 14.38 -7.09 -13.48
N PRO A 253 13.64 -8.21 -13.56
CA PRO A 253 12.31 -8.36 -12.97
C PRO A 253 12.41 -8.65 -11.46
N VAL A 254 13.07 -7.76 -10.72
CA VAL A 254 13.44 -7.97 -9.31
C VAL A 254 12.78 -6.91 -8.42
N GLY A 255 12.29 -7.31 -7.25
CA GLY A 255 11.68 -6.40 -6.28
C GLY A 255 10.57 -5.55 -6.89
N GLU A 256 10.62 -4.23 -6.66
CA GLU A 256 9.63 -3.29 -7.18
C GLU A 256 9.65 -3.15 -8.71
N PHE A 257 10.78 -3.40 -9.38
CA PHE A 257 10.85 -3.40 -10.85
C PHE A 257 9.91 -4.44 -11.46
N ALA A 258 9.77 -5.61 -10.81
CA ALA A 258 8.87 -6.67 -11.25
C ALA A 258 7.40 -6.22 -11.37
N GLU A 259 6.99 -5.17 -10.65
CA GLU A 259 5.64 -4.63 -10.74
C GLU A 259 5.45 -3.67 -11.93
N LEU A 260 6.52 -2.98 -12.32
CA LEU A 260 6.49 -1.96 -13.39
C LEU A 260 6.85 -2.52 -14.76
N VAL A 261 7.63 -3.61 -14.83
CA VAL A 261 8.02 -4.25 -16.10
C VAL A 261 6.86 -5.05 -16.74
N LYS A 262 5.85 -5.45 -15.95
CA LYS A 262 4.70 -6.24 -16.43
C LYS A 262 3.78 -5.51 -17.42
N SER A 263 3.70 -4.18 -17.36
CA SER A 263 2.78 -3.39 -18.20
C SER A 263 3.25 -1.94 -18.30
N SER A 264 3.03 -1.29 -19.45
CA SER A 264 3.26 0.14 -19.65
C SER A 264 2.13 1.04 -19.09
N ASP A 265 1.05 0.49 -18.53
CA ASP A 265 -0.12 1.28 -18.08
C ASP A 265 0.19 2.27 -16.96
N TRP A 266 1.21 1.98 -16.16
CA TRP A 266 1.66 2.91 -15.12
C TRP A 266 2.28 4.18 -15.71
N ILE A 267 2.90 4.10 -16.90
CA ILE A 267 3.48 5.25 -17.60
C ILE A 267 2.39 6.25 -17.96
N ILE A 268 1.28 5.78 -18.55
CA ILE A 268 0.17 6.66 -18.90
C ILE A 268 -0.49 7.26 -17.65
N ARG A 269 -0.58 6.48 -16.56
CA ARG A 269 -1.06 7.00 -15.26
C ARG A 269 -0.14 8.06 -14.66
N LEU A 270 1.17 7.95 -14.88
CA LEU A 270 2.17 8.93 -14.47
C LEU A 270 2.05 10.22 -15.30
N LEU A 271 1.88 10.11 -16.62
CA LEU A 271 1.72 11.26 -17.52
C LEU A 271 0.37 11.96 -17.37
N ARG A 272 -0.65 11.24 -16.87
CA ARG A 272 -1.99 11.77 -16.59
C ARG A 272 -2.46 11.36 -15.19
N PRO A 273 -1.90 11.98 -14.13
CA PRO A 273 -2.29 11.69 -12.76
C PRO A 273 -3.71 12.26 -12.54
N ARG A 274 -4.74 11.43 -12.72
CA ARG A 274 -6.16 11.77 -12.52
C ARG A 274 -6.48 11.90 -11.02
N GLY A 275 -5.78 12.78 -10.31
CA GLY A 275 -5.84 12.91 -8.84
C GLY A 275 -5.14 11.79 -8.07
N LYS A 276 -4.37 10.93 -8.75
CA LYS A 276 -3.55 9.89 -8.11
C LYS A 276 -2.16 10.43 -7.82
N ILE A 277 -1.60 10.01 -6.69
CA ILE A 277 -0.24 10.34 -6.28
C ILE A 277 0.74 9.53 -7.11
N VAL A 278 1.67 10.23 -7.75
CA VAL A 278 2.78 9.62 -8.48
C VAL A 278 3.80 9.12 -7.46
N GLN A 279 4.23 7.87 -7.59
CA GLN A 279 5.27 7.34 -6.70
C GLN A 279 6.64 7.82 -7.17
N PRO A 280 7.53 8.26 -6.25
CA PRO A 280 8.87 8.73 -6.60
C PRO A 280 9.66 7.72 -7.46
N PHE A 281 9.66 6.45 -7.06
CA PHE A 281 10.30 5.38 -7.83
C PHE A 281 9.80 5.32 -9.28
N SER A 282 8.48 5.37 -9.50
CA SER A 282 7.92 5.37 -10.85
C SER A 282 8.34 6.59 -11.66
N TYR A 283 8.48 7.76 -11.02
CA TYR A 283 8.95 8.97 -11.68
C TYR A 283 10.41 8.87 -12.11
N PHE A 284 11.31 8.53 -11.21
CA PHE A 284 12.73 8.40 -11.54
C PHE A 284 13.00 7.25 -12.50
N PHE A 285 12.26 6.14 -12.38
CA PHE A 285 12.33 5.06 -13.36
C PHE A 285 11.87 5.51 -14.75
N PHE A 286 10.83 6.35 -14.84
CA PHE A 286 10.41 6.92 -16.12
C PHE A 286 11.46 7.88 -16.71
N LEU A 287 12.14 8.68 -15.91
CA LEU A 287 13.24 9.53 -16.40
C LEU A 287 14.39 8.69 -16.98
N TRP A 288 14.74 7.59 -16.31
CA TRP A 288 15.73 6.64 -16.84
C TRP A 288 15.28 5.99 -18.15
N LEU A 289 13.99 5.58 -18.27
CA LEU A 289 13.42 5.05 -19.53
C LEU A 289 13.45 6.08 -20.68
N MET A 290 13.42 7.37 -20.34
CA MET A 290 13.61 8.47 -21.29
C MET A 290 15.10 8.75 -21.60
N GLN A 291 16.02 7.91 -21.12
CA GLN A 291 17.47 8.05 -21.27
C GLN A 291 18.00 9.35 -20.66
N LYS A 292 17.38 9.81 -19.56
CA LYS A 292 17.82 11.01 -18.82
C LYS A 292 18.65 10.60 -17.60
N ASN A 293 19.80 11.25 -17.46
CA ASN A 293 20.73 11.11 -16.33
C ASN A 293 20.79 12.41 -15.52
N LEU A 294 21.59 12.43 -14.45
CA LEU A 294 21.72 13.61 -13.58
C LEU A 294 22.25 14.84 -14.32
N ASP A 295 23.15 14.68 -15.29
CA ASP A 295 23.70 15.81 -16.05
C ASP A 295 22.63 16.47 -16.91
N SER A 296 21.77 15.67 -17.56
CA SER A 296 20.64 16.19 -18.33
C SER A 296 19.62 16.93 -17.46
N ILE A 297 19.40 16.46 -16.22
CA ILE A 297 18.51 17.10 -15.25
C ILE A 297 19.10 18.44 -14.80
N ARG A 298 20.39 18.45 -14.42
CA ARG A 298 21.12 19.66 -14.01
C ARG A 298 21.13 20.70 -15.13
N SER A 299 21.43 20.28 -16.36
CA SER A 299 21.40 21.17 -17.53
C SER A 299 20.03 21.83 -17.70
N PHE A 300 18.93 21.09 -17.52
CA PHE A 300 17.58 21.65 -17.62
C PHE A 300 17.26 22.61 -16.47
N ILE A 301 17.64 22.28 -15.23
CA ILE A 301 17.41 23.14 -14.06
C ILE A 301 18.13 24.49 -14.22
N HIS A 302 19.39 24.46 -14.67
CA HIS A 302 20.19 25.66 -14.90
C HIS A 302 19.80 26.42 -16.17
N SER A 303 19.13 25.77 -17.12
CA SER A 303 18.61 26.45 -18.30
C SER A 303 17.40 27.34 -17.95
N GLU A 304 17.26 28.46 -18.65
CA GLU A 304 16.04 29.28 -18.63
C GLU A 304 14.88 28.60 -19.39
N LEU A 305 15.06 27.36 -19.88
CA LEU A 305 14.04 26.56 -20.56
C LEU A 305 12.92 26.21 -19.58
N THR A 306 12.04 27.18 -19.39
CA THR A 306 10.79 27.03 -18.69
C THR A 306 9.69 27.04 -19.74
N LEU A 307 8.89 25.97 -19.77
CA LEU A 307 7.60 25.99 -20.50
C LEU A 307 6.64 27.07 -19.95
N ALA A 308 7.03 27.81 -18.90
CA ALA A 308 6.41 29.06 -18.48
C ALA A 308 6.28 30.08 -19.62
N ALA A 309 7.10 29.99 -20.68
CA ALA A 309 6.97 30.84 -21.86
C ALA A 309 5.91 30.38 -22.89
N SER A 310 5.42 29.13 -22.88
CA SER A 310 4.50 28.66 -23.93
C SER A 310 3.10 28.27 -23.50
N PHE A 311 2.80 28.13 -22.20
CA PHE A 311 1.42 27.99 -21.76
C PHE A 311 1.22 28.63 -20.39
N LYS A 312 0.88 29.92 -20.38
CA LYS A 312 -0.18 30.34 -19.45
C LYS A 312 -1.31 29.34 -19.70
N LYS A 313 -1.63 28.50 -18.71
CA LYS A 313 -3.02 28.07 -18.55
C LYS A 313 -3.80 29.36 -18.36
N VAL A 314 -4.19 29.96 -19.48
CA VAL A 314 -5.41 30.73 -19.55
C VAL A 314 -6.51 29.69 -19.36
N THR A 315 -6.69 29.20 -18.13
CA THR A 315 -8.04 29.10 -17.62
C THR A 315 -8.52 30.54 -17.54
N LYS A 316 -8.87 31.12 -18.69
CA LYS A 316 -10.01 32.02 -18.73
C LYS A 316 -11.12 31.13 -18.18
N LYS A 317 -11.41 31.26 -16.89
CA LYS A 317 -12.81 31.51 -16.55
C LYS A 317 -13.15 32.68 -17.43
N THR A 318 -13.68 32.40 -18.61
CA THR A 318 -14.41 33.43 -19.30
C THR A 318 -15.48 33.80 -18.30
N ASP A 319 -15.49 35.04 -17.81
CA ASP A 319 -16.69 35.66 -17.24
C ASP A 319 -17.74 35.85 -18.36
N TYR A 320 -17.89 34.81 -19.19
CA TYR A 320 -18.89 34.68 -20.20
C TYR A 320 -20.16 34.40 -19.45
N VAL A 321 -20.85 35.49 -19.12
CA VAL A 321 -22.26 35.45 -18.81
C VAL A 321 -22.96 35.29 -20.16
N PRO A 322 -23.56 34.13 -20.44
CA PRO A 322 -24.25 33.95 -21.71
C PRO A 322 -25.41 34.97 -21.80
N PRO A 323 -25.66 35.57 -22.98
CA PRO A 323 -26.81 36.45 -23.16
C PRO A 323 -28.10 35.75 -22.72
N SER A 324 -29.03 36.49 -22.10
CA SER A 324 -30.32 35.95 -21.63
C SER A 324 -31.09 35.21 -22.74
N GLN A 325 -30.93 35.64 -23.99
CA GLN A 325 -31.46 34.97 -25.18
C GLN A 325 -30.90 33.54 -25.34
N SER A 326 -29.57 33.38 -25.30
CA SER A 326 -28.88 32.09 -25.42
C SER A 326 -29.27 31.12 -24.31
N ILE A 327 -29.42 31.60 -23.07
CA ILE A 327 -29.90 30.78 -21.96
C ILE A 327 -31.32 30.30 -22.24
N ARG A 328 -32.20 31.21 -22.69
CA ARG A 328 -33.60 30.89 -23.02
C ARG A 328 -33.71 29.87 -24.15
N ASP A 329 -32.90 30.00 -25.20
CA ASP A 329 -32.90 29.07 -26.33
C ASP A 329 -32.47 27.66 -25.91
N HIS A 330 -31.42 27.54 -25.10
CA HIS A 330 -30.96 26.25 -24.58
C HIS A 330 -31.97 25.64 -23.60
N ARG A 331 -32.65 26.45 -22.78
CA ARG A 331 -33.76 25.99 -21.92
C ARG A 331 -34.94 25.47 -22.75
N ILE A 332 -35.34 26.18 -23.81
CA ILE A 332 -36.43 25.76 -24.70
C ILE A 332 -36.05 24.49 -25.45
N ALA A 333 -34.83 24.39 -25.98
CA ALA A 333 -34.34 23.19 -26.65
C ALA A 333 -34.35 21.97 -25.71
N TYR A 334 -33.93 22.16 -24.45
CA TYR A 334 -33.92 21.10 -23.45
C TYR A 334 -35.34 20.64 -23.03
N LEU A 335 -36.30 21.56 -22.98
CA LEU A 335 -37.69 21.24 -22.66
C LEU A 335 -38.45 20.59 -23.83
N LYS A 336 -38.12 20.97 -25.07
CA LYS A 336 -38.71 20.37 -26.28
C LYS A 336 -38.18 18.97 -26.57
N ASP A 337 -36.95 18.65 -26.16
CA ASP A 337 -36.35 17.34 -26.40
C ASP A 337 -37.01 16.26 -25.51
N THR A 338 -37.65 15.29 -26.16
CA THR A 338 -38.45 14.22 -25.53
C THR A 338 -37.61 13.00 -25.13
N LYS A 339 -36.27 13.04 -25.30
CA LYS A 339 -35.40 11.93 -24.88
C LYS A 339 -35.57 11.58 -23.41
N ILE A 340 -35.63 10.27 -23.17
CA ILE A 340 -35.90 9.64 -21.87
C ILE A 340 -34.79 9.95 -20.85
N ARG A 341 -33.52 9.93 -21.30
CA ARG A 341 -32.36 10.23 -20.47
C ARG A 341 -32.06 11.71 -20.48
N CYS A 342 -31.98 12.31 -19.30
CA CYS A 342 -31.75 13.74 -19.15
C CYS A 342 -30.43 14.24 -19.74
N HIS A 343 -29.37 13.41 -19.72
CA HIS A 343 -28.06 13.76 -20.27
C HIS A 343 -28.01 13.72 -21.80
N ASP A 344 -28.95 13.01 -22.45
CA ASP A 344 -29.02 12.89 -23.90
C ASP A 344 -29.84 14.02 -24.53
N ARG A 345 -30.55 14.80 -23.71
CA ARG A 345 -31.33 15.96 -24.16
C ARG A 345 -30.42 17.06 -24.68
N THR A 346 -30.87 17.67 -25.76
CA THR A 346 -30.17 18.74 -26.45
C THR A 346 -29.94 19.92 -25.49
N GLY A 347 -28.68 20.38 -25.40
CA GLY A 347 -28.30 21.48 -24.50
C GLY A 347 -27.97 21.10 -23.06
N TYR A 348 -28.09 19.83 -22.64
CA TYR A 348 -27.80 19.39 -21.26
C TYR A 348 -26.40 19.82 -20.77
N PHE A 349 -25.36 19.46 -21.51
CA PHE A 349 -23.97 19.74 -21.13
C PHE A 349 -23.62 21.23 -21.13
N TRP A 350 -24.36 22.03 -21.89
CA TRP A 350 -24.20 23.48 -21.93
C TRP A 350 -24.89 24.13 -20.72
N LEU A 351 -26.14 23.73 -20.43
CA LEU A 351 -26.89 24.18 -19.25
C LEU A 351 -26.22 23.74 -17.94
N TYR A 352 -25.63 22.54 -17.90
CA TYR A 352 -24.89 22.07 -16.73
C TYR A 352 -23.71 22.99 -16.37
N ARG A 353 -23.05 23.58 -17.38
CA ARG A 353 -21.89 24.45 -17.20
C ARG A 353 -22.28 25.91 -16.96
N ASN A 354 -23.36 26.38 -17.56
CA ASN A 354 -23.70 27.81 -17.60
C ASN A 354 -24.97 28.19 -16.81
N ASP A 355 -25.86 27.24 -16.48
CA ASP A 355 -27.14 27.49 -15.80
C ASP A 355 -27.59 26.26 -14.98
N ARG A 356 -26.69 25.82 -14.10
CA ARG A 356 -26.82 24.57 -13.35
C ARG A 356 -28.05 24.54 -12.42
N ASN A 357 -28.39 25.68 -11.83
CA ASN A 357 -29.50 25.79 -10.88
C ASN A 357 -30.85 25.55 -11.56
N TRP A 358 -31.06 26.12 -12.77
CA TRP A 358 -32.27 25.88 -13.55
C TRP A 358 -32.37 24.42 -14.00
N LEU A 359 -31.26 23.82 -14.45
CA LEU A 359 -31.22 22.42 -14.88
C LEU A 359 -31.58 21.47 -13.73
N ILE A 360 -31.00 21.66 -12.54
CA ILE A 360 -31.29 20.84 -11.36
C ILE A 360 -32.76 20.95 -10.93
N LYS A 361 -33.36 22.14 -11.02
CA LYS A 361 -34.78 22.35 -10.70
C LYS A 361 -35.69 21.60 -11.68
N ASN A 362 -35.37 21.58 -12.97
CA ASN A 362 -36.17 20.91 -14.00
C ASN A 362 -35.94 19.38 -14.08
N LEU A 363 -34.81 18.87 -13.58
CA LEU A 363 -34.57 17.43 -13.45
C LEU A 363 -35.53 16.75 -12.47
N ARG A 364 -36.00 17.48 -11.43
CA ARG A 364 -36.90 16.96 -10.40
C ARG A 364 -38.31 16.62 -10.92
N GLY A 365 -38.69 17.10 -12.12
CA GLY A 365 -39.98 16.83 -12.76
C GLY A 365 -39.99 15.61 -13.70
N LEU A 366 -38.84 15.01 -14.00
CA LEU A 366 -38.76 13.84 -14.87
C LEU A 366 -39.05 12.56 -14.07
N LYS A 367 -40.20 11.93 -14.35
CA LYS A 367 -40.52 10.62 -13.79
C LYS A 367 -39.47 9.61 -14.27
N ASN A 368 -38.72 9.02 -13.33
CA ASN A 368 -37.80 7.93 -13.61
C ASN A 368 -38.61 6.73 -14.15
N SER A 369 -38.57 6.49 -15.46
CA SER A 369 -39.03 5.21 -16.02
C SER A 369 -37.94 4.17 -15.77
N SER A 370 -37.90 3.60 -14.57
CA SER A 370 -37.05 2.43 -14.30
C SER A 370 -37.74 1.16 -14.80
N SER A 371 -37.86 0.98 -16.12
CA SER A 371 -38.08 -0.34 -16.71
C SER A 371 -36.73 -1.02 -16.94
N SER A 372 -36.12 -1.49 -15.85
CA SER A 372 -34.99 -2.41 -15.94
C SER A 372 -35.53 -3.78 -16.35
N HIS A 373 -35.50 -4.11 -17.64
CA HIS A 373 -35.49 -5.51 -18.03
C HIS A 373 -34.20 -6.14 -17.47
N SER A 374 -34.34 -6.94 -16.41
CA SER A 374 -33.21 -7.64 -15.79
C SER A 374 -32.65 -8.66 -16.77
N ARG A 375 -31.52 -8.33 -17.41
CA ARG A 375 -30.70 -9.30 -18.17
C ARG A 375 -30.11 -10.43 -17.30
N VAL A 376 -30.37 -10.42 -15.99
CA VAL A 376 -29.78 -11.34 -15.03
C VAL A 376 -30.90 -12.14 -14.39
N ASP A 377 -30.90 -13.44 -14.64
CA ASP A 377 -31.76 -14.40 -13.96
C ASP A 377 -31.25 -14.58 -12.52
N TRP A 378 -31.86 -13.84 -11.59
CA TRP A 378 -31.52 -13.91 -10.18
C TRP A 378 -32.00 -15.19 -9.52
N ALA A 379 -33.06 -15.82 -10.02
CA ALA A 379 -33.60 -17.06 -9.47
C ALA A 379 -32.62 -18.22 -9.72
N LEU A 380 -32.12 -18.35 -10.95
CA LEU A 380 -31.11 -19.36 -11.28
C LEU A 380 -29.81 -19.15 -10.48
N ARG A 381 -29.38 -17.89 -10.32
CA ARG A 381 -28.19 -17.57 -9.51
C ARG A 381 -28.37 -17.88 -8.03
N ASP A 382 -29.54 -17.63 -7.47
CA ASP A 382 -29.85 -17.94 -6.08
C ASP A 382 -29.85 -19.45 -5.84
N TYR A 383 -30.41 -20.23 -6.76
CA TYR A 383 -30.38 -21.70 -6.71
C TYR A 383 -28.94 -22.26 -6.77
N VAL A 384 -28.14 -21.83 -7.75
CA VAL A 384 -26.75 -22.30 -7.92
C VAL A 384 -25.89 -21.93 -6.72
N PHE A 385 -26.05 -20.71 -6.20
CA PHE A 385 -25.28 -20.26 -5.05
C PHE A 385 -25.69 -21.00 -3.77
N THR A 386 -26.99 -21.26 -3.58
CA THR A 386 -27.50 -22.07 -2.47
C THR A 386 -26.88 -23.46 -2.44
N ASN A 387 -26.88 -24.17 -3.57
CA ASN A 387 -26.27 -25.50 -3.66
C ASN A 387 -24.76 -25.48 -3.40
N SER A 388 -24.09 -24.43 -3.88
CA SER A 388 -22.65 -24.24 -3.63
C SER A 388 -22.35 -24.01 -2.16
N ILE A 389 -23.20 -23.27 -1.44
CA ILE A 389 -23.09 -23.04 0.00
C ILE A 389 -23.25 -24.35 0.77
N LEU A 390 -24.28 -25.13 0.45
CA LEU A 390 -24.54 -26.42 1.13
C LEU A 390 -23.39 -27.39 0.93
N LYS A 391 -22.92 -27.57 -0.32
CA LYS A 391 -21.80 -28.45 -0.62
C LYS A 391 -20.52 -28.03 0.11
N THR A 392 -20.16 -26.75 0.00
CA THR A 392 -18.94 -26.24 0.64
C THR A 392 -19.01 -26.33 2.17
N SER A 393 -20.19 -26.15 2.76
CA SER A 393 -20.39 -26.33 4.18
C SER A 393 -20.14 -27.77 4.60
N ASP A 394 -20.71 -28.72 3.86
CA ASP A 394 -20.55 -30.15 4.14
C ASP A 394 -19.08 -30.57 4.05
N ASP A 395 -18.39 -30.11 3.01
CA ASP A 395 -16.94 -30.33 2.84
C ASP A 395 -16.14 -29.78 4.05
N LEU A 396 -16.48 -28.59 4.57
CA LEU A 396 -15.81 -27.98 5.72
C LEU A 396 -16.14 -28.65 7.06
N LEU A 397 -17.31 -29.28 7.18
CA LEU A 397 -17.74 -29.99 8.39
C LEU A 397 -17.14 -31.41 8.45
N THR A 398 -16.95 -32.06 7.30
CA THR A 398 -16.46 -33.44 7.17
C THR A 398 -14.94 -33.57 7.06
N THR A 399 -14.21 -32.46 6.99
CA THR A 399 -12.75 -32.44 6.90
C THR A 399 -12.07 -33.13 8.09
N GLU A 400 -11.16 -34.07 7.84
CA GLU A 400 -10.38 -34.77 8.88
C GLU A 400 -9.22 -33.94 9.49
N LEU A 401 -8.83 -32.87 8.78
CA LEU A 401 -7.84 -31.91 9.26
C LEU A 401 -8.40 -31.02 10.38
N LYS A 402 -7.54 -30.18 10.96
CA LYS A 402 -7.93 -29.25 12.03
C LYS A 402 -9.14 -28.39 11.61
N PRO A 403 -10.24 -28.39 12.39
CA PRO A 403 -11.48 -27.69 12.04
C PRO A 403 -11.29 -26.20 11.75
N ILE A 404 -11.85 -25.75 10.62
CA ILE A 404 -11.97 -24.34 10.24
C ILE A 404 -13.43 -23.91 10.45
N LYS A 405 -13.65 -22.78 11.12
CA LYS A 405 -15.00 -22.29 11.41
C LYS A 405 -15.74 -21.91 10.14
N VAL A 406 -16.95 -22.46 9.97
CA VAL A 406 -17.88 -22.13 8.90
C VAL A 406 -18.45 -20.74 9.17
N THR A 407 -17.85 -19.75 8.52
CA THR A 407 -18.27 -18.34 8.49
C THR A 407 -18.63 -17.93 7.06
N ARG A 408 -19.40 -16.84 6.93
CA ARG A 408 -19.68 -16.20 5.62
C ARG A 408 -18.40 -15.98 4.81
N SER A 409 -17.34 -15.51 5.46
CA SER A 409 -16.03 -15.28 4.81
C SER A 409 -15.27 -16.56 4.46
N SER A 410 -15.46 -17.67 5.18
CA SER A 410 -14.85 -18.96 4.82
C SER A 410 -15.54 -19.60 3.62
N LEU A 411 -16.88 -19.57 3.58
CA LEU A 411 -17.67 -20.05 2.45
C LEU A 411 -17.38 -19.22 1.19
N ALA A 412 -17.31 -17.90 1.33
CA ALA A 412 -17.02 -17.01 0.20
C ALA A 412 -15.61 -17.14 -0.38
N ARG A 413 -14.64 -17.66 0.39
CA ARG A 413 -13.29 -17.97 -0.11
C ARG A 413 -13.25 -19.24 -0.94
N ALA A 414 -14.09 -20.22 -0.61
CA ALA A 414 -14.14 -21.51 -1.28
C ALA A 414 -15.08 -21.51 -2.51
N ILE A 415 -16.13 -20.67 -2.51
CA ILE A 415 -17.09 -20.59 -3.61
C ILE A 415 -16.64 -19.55 -4.66
N GLN A 416 -16.65 -19.93 -5.93
CA GLN A 416 -16.35 -19.03 -7.04
C GLN A 416 -17.29 -17.81 -7.03
N ASN A 417 -16.73 -16.59 -7.11
CA ASN A 417 -17.46 -15.32 -7.00
C ASN A 417 -18.22 -15.12 -5.66
N GLY A 418 -17.91 -15.88 -4.60
CA GLY A 418 -18.63 -15.84 -3.34
C GLY A 418 -18.72 -14.45 -2.70
N PHE A 419 -17.64 -13.66 -2.71
CA PHE A 419 -17.66 -12.29 -2.18
C PHE A 419 -18.57 -11.34 -2.97
N MET A 420 -18.66 -11.50 -4.29
CA MET A 420 -19.58 -10.71 -5.11
C MET A 420 -21.03 -11.07 -4.79
N MET A 421 -21.34 -12.36 -4.65
CA MET A 421 -22.67 -12.86 -4.30
C MET A 421 -23.12 -12.37 -2.92
N LEU A 422 -22.21 -12.37 -1.93
CA LEU A 422 -22.49 -11.79 -0.60
C LEU A 422 -22.80 -10.29 -0.64
N ARG A 423 -22.22 -9.51 -1.57
CA ARG A 423 -22.56 -8.08 -1.74
C ARG A 423 -23.94 -7.89 -2.36
N CYS A 424 -24.45 -8.89 -3.07
CA CYS A 424 -25.77 -8.90 -3.68
C CYS A 424 -26.78 -9.76 -2.91
N ILE A 425 -26.52 -10.08 -1.64
CA ILE A 425 -27.33 -11.02 -0.86
C ILE A 425 -28.80 -10.59 -0.71
N SER A 426 -29.09 -9.29 -0.77
CA SER A 426 -30.46 -8.75 -0.76
C SER A 426 -31.29 -9.18 -1.99
N LYS A 427 -30.66 -9.72 -3.03
CA LYS A 427 -31.30 -10.24 -4.24
C LYS A 427 -31.36 -11.78 -4.29
N LEU A 428 -30.88 -12.45 -3.24
CA LEU A 428 -30.69 -13.91 -3.16
C LEU A 428 -31.34 -14.46 -1.87
N PRO A 429 -32.68 -14.47 -1.78
CA PRO A 429 -33.40 -14.82 -0.55
C PRO A 429 -33.11 -16.25 -0.05
N HIS A 430 -33.01 -17.25 -0.94
CA HIS A 430 -32.74 -18.62 -0.52
C HIS A 430 -31.32 -18.78 0.01
N SER A 431 -30.34 -18.21 -0.69
CA SER A 431 -28.95 -18.20 -0.24
C SER A 431 -28.79 -17.48 1.11
N ALA A 432 -29.53 -16.39 1.32
CA ALA A 432 -29.52 -15.67 2.60
C ALA A 432 -30.02 -16.53 3.75
N GLN A 433 -31.10 -17.28 3.55
CA GLN A 433 -31.68 -18.19 4.54
C GLN A 433 -30.77 -19.38 4.84
N VAL A 434 -30.13 -19.95 3.82
CA VAL A 434 -29.18 -21.06 4.01
C VAL A 434 -27.93 -20.58 4.73
N LEU A 435 -27.38 -19.41 4.37
CA LEU A 435 -26.22 -18.84 5.07
C LEU A 435 -26.48 -18.60 6.56
N SER A 436 -27.69 -18.20 6.96
CA SER A 436 -27.98 -18.03 8.38
C SER A 436 -28.08 -19.35 9.15
N ARG A 437 -28.39 -20.46 8.48
CA ARG A 437 -28.49 -21.80 9.09
C ARG A 437 -27.14 -22.52 9.15
N VAL A 438 -26.30 -22.29 8.15
CA VAL A 438 -25.03 -22.99 7.96
C VAL A 438 -23.87 -22.38 8.76
N VAL A 439 -23.92 -21.08 9.06
CA VAL A 439 -22.85 -20.40 9.78
C VAL A 439 -22.80 -20.90 11.23
N GLU A 440 -21.65 -21.45 11.63
CA GLU A 440 -21.44 -21.98 12.98
C GLU A 440 -21.41 -20.86 14.03
N SER A 441 -22.02 -21.14 15.18
CA SER A 441 -21.82 -20.32 16.38
C SER A 441 -20.39 -20.48 16.92
N GLU A 442 -19.97 -19.64 17.87
CA GLU A 442 -18.70 -19.88 18.58
C GLU A 442 -18.75 -21.16 19.42
N HIS A 443 -19.92 -21.51 19.95
CA HIS A 443 -20.15 -22.72 20.72
C HIS A 443 -19.94 -23.97 19.88
N ASP A 444 -20.69 -24.12 18.77
CA ASP A 444 -20.67 -25.33 17.93
C ASP A 444 -19.29 -25.57 17.32
N PHE A 445 -18.60 -24.49 16.95
CA PHE A 445 -17.24 -24.57 16.46
C PHE A 445 -16.25 -25.07 17.54
N GLN A 446 -16.44 -24.67 18.80
CA GLN A 446 -15.61 -25.17 19.91
C GLN A 446 -15.89 -26.65 20.17
N ILE A 447 -17.15 -27.07 20.19
CA ILE A 447 -17.53 -28.49 20.32
C ILE A 447 -16.86 -29.34 19.22
N ARG A 448 -16.95 -28.93 17.95
CA ARG A 448 -16.30 -29.65 16.84
C ARG A 448 -14.79 -29.73 16.96
N LYS A 449 -14.14 -28.68 17.47
CA LYS A 449 -12.70 -28.70 17.75
C LYS A 449 -12.33 -29.63 18.90
N LEU A 450 -13.17 -29.72 19.93
CA LEU A 450 -12.97 -30.67 21.04
C LEU A 450 -13.10 -32.11 20.53
N THR A 451 -14.15 -32.42 19.76
CA THR A 451 -14.33 -33.73 19.13
C THR A 451 -13.15 -34.12 18.24
N TRP A 452 -12.65 -33.18 17.42
CA TRP A 452 -11.44 -33.39 16.63
C TRP A 452 -10.20 -33.62 17.50
N ALA A 453 -10.01 -32.84 18.57
CA ALA A 453 -8.87 -32.97 19.47
C ALA A 453 -8.86 -34.32 20.20
N VAL A 454 -10.02 -34.78 20.66
CA VAL A 454 -10.18 -36.10 21.28
C VAL A 454 -9.84 -37.23 20.30
N ARG A 455 -10.31 -37.15 19.05
CA ARG A 455 -9.99 -38.13 18.00
C ARG A 455 -8.51 -38.13 17.58
N THR A 456 -7.84 -36.99 17.69
CA THR A 456 -6.44 -36.83 17.25
C THR A 456 -5.44 -37.25 18.32
N LEU A 457 -5.80 -37.16 19.61
CA LEU A 457 -4.90 -37.50 20.72
C LEU A 457 -4.86 -39.03 20.95
N PRO A 458 -3.67 -39.61 21.16
CA PRO A 458 -3.56 -41.03 21.48
C PRO A 458 -4.14 -41.34 22.87
N TYR A 459 -4.70 -42.54 23.05
CA TYR A 459 -5.09 -43.02 24.38
C TYR A 459 -3.84 -43.25 25.26
N PRO A 460 -3.83 -42.88 26.56
CA PRO A 460 -4.91 -42.30 27.36
C PRO A 460 -4.91 -40.75 27.39
N MET A 461 -4.07 -40.07 26.61
CA MET A 461 -3.97 -38.60 26.61
C MET A 461 -5.27 -37.91 26.18
N SER A 462 -6.08 -38.57 25.35
CA SER A 462 -7.43 -38.13 24.96
C SER A 462 -8.41 -38.03 26.14
N LEU A 463 -8.12 -38.66 27.29
CA LEU A 463 -8.95 -38.59 28.49
C LEU A 463 -8.69 -37.36 29.36
N GLN A 464 -7.62 -36.61 29.13
CA GLN A 464 -7.24 -35.47 29.96
C GLN A 464 -7.89 -34.17 29.46
N PRO A 465 -8.86 -33.57 30.20
CA PRO A 465 -9.61 -32.40 29.72
C PRO A 465 -8.72 -31.19 29.38
N SER A 466 -7.66 -30.97 30.17
CA SER A 466 -6.72 -29.86 29.97
C SER A 466 -5.89 -30.01 28.67
N LEU A 467 -5.51 -31.24 28.31
CA LEU A 467 -4.78 -31.52 27.08
C LEU A 467 -5.69 -31.41 25.86
N VAL A 468 -6.93 -31.90 25.93
CA VAL A 468 -7.92 -31.78 24.85
C VAL A 468 -8.19 -30.32 24.51
N VAL A 469 -8.43 -29.48 25.51
CA VAL A 469 -8.66 -28.03 25.31
C VAL A 469 -7.43 -27.33 24.72
N ARG A 470 -6.22 -27.74 25.15
CA ARG A 470 -4.96 -27.20 24.61
C ARG A 470 -4.74 -27.62 23.16
N GLN A 471 -4.99 -28.88 22.82
CA GLN A 471 -4.88 -29.42 21.46
C GLN A 471 -5.90 -28.77 20.52
N ALA A 472 -7.13 -28.58 20.99
CA ALA A 472 -8.13 -27.80 20.29
C ALA A 472 -7.68 -26.34 20.11
N GLY A 473 -6.84 -25.78 20.98
CA GLY A 473 -6.38 -24.40 20.90
C GLY A 473 -7.52 -23.42 21.18
N ILE A 474 -8.29 -23.67 22.24
CA ILE A 474 -9.36 -22.80 22.72
C ILE A 474 -8.81 -21.92 23.83
N ARG A 475 -8.88 -20.59 23.64
CA ARG A 475 -8.39 -19.60 24.63
C ARG A 475 -9.49 -19.07 25.55
N LEU A 476 -10.69 -18.86 25.00
CA LEU A 476 -11.87 -18.39 25.72
C LEU A 476 -12.95 -19.46 25.61
N ARG A 477 -13.32 -20.08 26.73
CA ARG A 477 -14.30 -21.16 26.76
C ARG A 477 -15.71 -20.61 26.55
N LYS A 478 -16.43 -21.25 25.64
CA LYS A 478 -17.84 -20.98 25.33
C LYS A 478 -18.69 -22.26 25.37
N PHE A 479 -18.17 -23.34 25.95
CA PHE A 479 -18.81 -24.63 26.18
C PHE A 479 -18.81 -24.92 27.70
N GLU A 480 -19.67 -25.81 28.15
CA GLU A 480 -19.75 -26.27 29.54
C GLU A 480 -18.82 -27.46 29.82
N ASP A 481 -18.32 -27.60 31.06
CA ASP A 481 -17.41 -28.70 31.40
C ASP A 481 -18.11 -30.08 31.33
N SER A 482 -19.45 -30.12 31.44
CA SER A 482 -20.30 -31.30 31.18
C SER A 482 -20.14 -31.79 29.74
N GLU A 483 -20.25 -30.90 28.75
CA GLU A 483 -20.14 -31.22 27.32
C GLU A 483 -18.75 -31.77 26.97
N LEU A 484 -17.69 -31.20 27.54
CA LEU A 484 -16.33 -31.72 27.37
C LEU A 484 -16.20 -33.14 27.93
N THR A 485 -16.81 -33.38 29.08
CA THR A 485 -16.80 -34.69 29.72
C THR A 485 -17.55 -35.72 28.88
N ASP A 486 -18.70 -35.36 28.32
CA ASP A 486 -19.50 -36.22 27.45
C ASP A 486 -18.74 -36.58 26.16
N ILE A 487 -18.07 -35.61 25.52
CA ILE A 487 -17.24 -35.86 24.32
C ILE A 487 -16.09 -36.81 24.63
N ILE A 488 -15.43 -36.66 25.78
CA ILE A 488 -14.35 -37.54 26.22
C ILE A 488 -14.90 -38.95 26.53
N GLN A 489 -16.05 -39.05 27.21
CA GLN A 489 -16.67 -40.34 27.53
C GLN A 489 -17.15 -41.09 26.28
N ALA A 490 -17.72 -40.37 25.30
CA ALA A 490 -18.13 -40.94 24.01
C ALA A 490 -16.95 -41.50 23.19
N SER A 491 -15.72 -41.11 23.49
CA SER A 491 -14.50 -41.61 22.84
C SER A 491 -13.87 -42.83 23.51
N ARG A 492 -14.47 -43.35 24.59
CA ARG A 492 -13.97 -44.56 25.26
C ARG A 492 -14.12 -45.78 24.34
N PRO A 493 -13.07 -46.57 24.11
CA PRO A 493 -13.24 -47.88 23.49
C PRO A 493 -14.15 -48.73 24.38
N VAL A 494 -15.17 -49.36 23.78
CA VAL A 494 -15.96 -50.40 24.47
C VAL A 494 -14.99 -51.52 24.81
N VAL A 495 -14.69 -51.67 26.10
CA VAL A 495 -13.98 -52.84 26.59
C VAL A 495 -15.01 -53.96 26.57
N ASP A 496 -14.91 -54.89 25.61
CA ASP A 496 -15.63 -56.15 25.66
C ASP A 496 -15.23 -56.86 26.96
N ILE A 497 -16.13 -56.91 27.92
CA ILE A 497 -16.02 -57.77 29.09
C ILE A 497 -16.52 -59.14 28.63
N SER A 498 -15.59 -60.02 28.27
CA SER A 498 -15.82 -61.46 28.10
C SER A 498 -16.16 -62.12 29.42
#